data_AF-A0A9D5B017-F1
#
_entry.id   AF-A0A9D5B017-F1
#
_cell.length_a   1.000
_cell.length_b   1.000
_cell.length_c   1.000
_cell.angle_alpha   90.00
_cell.angle_beta   90.00
_cell.angle_gamma   90.00
#
_symmetry.space_group_name_H-M   'P 1'
#
loop_
_entity.id
_entity.type
_entity.pdbx_description
1 polymer ?
#
loop_
_entity_poly.entity_id
_entity_poly.type
_entity_poly.pdbx_seq_one_letter_code
_entity_poly.pdbx_strand_id
1 'polypeptide(L)'
;MDTLSQSECRRLYSWWWDSHNSPKNSKWLQENLTDIDTKVKSMIKLIEEEADSFARRAGMYYKKRPELMKLVEEFYRTYRALAERYDHAMEELRHAQKTMPEAFPNSAHYILNDDSPCSSLGPEAQSPGPGFSRPVHRSKNNERSSEESDAEVQTYDKDALFVQYQKSLEKLSKMESDLNKAQDDAEGLDERASKAEIEVEILKESLKQHSMLLTLIGSF
;
A
#
# COMPACT_ATOMS: atom_id res chain seq x y z
N MET A 1 43.44 -3.25 24.55
CA MET A 1 42.74 -2.01 24.91
C MET A 1 42.16 -1.52 23.61
N ASP A 2 40.95 -1.97 23.28
CA ASP A 2 40.31 -1.62 22.02
C ASP A 2 38.92 -1.09 22.35
N THR A 3 38.85 0.22 22.57
CA THR A 3 37.60 0.97 22.57
C THR A 3 37.13 1.05 21.11
N LEU A 4 36.61 -0.06 20.60
CA LEU A 4 35.94 -0.09 19.30
C LEU A 4 34.68 0.76 19.43
N SER A 5 34.76 1.92 18.80
CA SER A 5 34.07 3.13 19.18
C SER A 5 32.58 3.05 18.87
N GLN A 6 31.76 3.62 19.76
CA GLN A 6 30.33 3.91 19.54
C GLN A 6 30.04 4.60 18.18
N SER A 7 31.07 5.20 17.57
CA SER A 7 31.06 5.75 16.21
C SER A 7 30.97 4.70 15.10
N GLU A 8 31.49 3.48 15.28
CA GLU A 8 31.38 2.38 14.32
C GLU A 8 29.99 1.74 14.33
N CYS A 9 29.38 1.58 15.51
CA CYS A 9 27.98 1.13 15.64
C CYS A 9 27.03 2.11 14.92
N ARG A 10 27.19 3.42 15.12
CA ARG A 10 26.41 4.44 14.41
C ARG A 10 26.63 4.44 12.88
N ARG A 11 27.86 4.20 12.40
CA ARG A 11 28.15 4.11 10.95
C ARG A 11 27.59 2.84 10.32
N LEU A 12 27.61 1.71 11.02
CA LEU A 12 27.05 0.44 10.55
C LEU A 12 25.54 0.51 10.37
N TYR A 13 24.81 1.26 11.22
CA TYR A 13 23.38 1.49 11.04
C TYR A 13 23.02 2.40 9.85
N SER A 14 23.91 3.28 9.40
CA SER A 14 23.63 4.13 8.23
C SER A 14 23.70 3.33 6.91
N TRP A 15 24.70 2.45 6.75
CA TRP A 15 25.04 1.90 5.42
C TRP A 15 24.01 0.91 4.84
N TRP A 16 23.40 0.04 5.66
CA TRP A 16 22.35 -0.90 5.19
C TRP A 16 20.96 -0.26 5.04
N TRP A 17 20.70 0.88 5.69
CA TRP A 17 19.43 1.61 5.60
C TRP A 17 19.45 2.72 4.53
N ASP A 18 20.60 3.37 4.28
CA ASP A 18 20.74 4.49 3.35
C ASP A 18 20.61 4.11 1.87
N SER A 19 20.49 2.81 1.54
CA SER A 19 20.63 2.41 0.15
C SER A 19 19.39 2.60 -0.74
N HIS A 20 18.12 2.41 -0.30
CA HIS A 20 17.00 2.46 -1.29
C HIS A 20 15.58 2.84 -0.84
N ASN A 21 15.31 3.20 0.43
CA ASN A 21 13.93 3.25 0.93
C ASN A 21 13.21 4.62 0.88
N SER A 22 13.41 5.41 -0.19
CA SER A 22 12.58 6.59 -0.43
C SER A 22 11.45 6.25 -1.43
N PRO A 23 10.24 5.89 -0.97
CA PRO A 23 9.10 5.73 -1.86
C PRO A 23 8.70 7.10 -2.40
N LYS A 24 8.95 7.36 -3.67
CA LYS A 24 8.72 8.68 -4.29
C LYS A 24 7.27 8.96 -4.67
N ASN A 25 6.39 7.95 -4.59
CA ASN A 25 5.05 8.00 -5.21
C ASN A 25 3.87 7.78 -4.26
N SER A 26 4.07 7.43 -2.97
CA SER A 26 2.96 7.18 -2.03
C SER A 26 3.22 7.78 -0.65
N LYS A 27 2.44 8.81 -0.31
CA LYS A 27 2.50 9.52 0.98
C LYS A 27 2.29 8.58 2.17
N TRP A 28 1.35 7.65 2.05
CA TRP A 28 1.06 6.68 3.11
C TRP A 28 2.18 5.65 3.32
N LEU A 29 2.83 5.20 2.23
CA LEU A 29 3.97 4.28 2.34
C LEU A 29 5.18 4.98 2.99
N GLN A 30 5.40 6.25 2.64
CA GLN A 30 6.43 7.08 3.26
C GLN A 30 6.20 7.26 4.77
N GLU A 31 4.97 7.54 5.19
CA GLU A 31 4.60 7.64 6.60
C GLU A 31 4.84 6.31 7.35
N ASN A 32 4.49 5.16 6.76
CA ASN A 32 4.72 3.85 7.36
C ASN A 32 6.21 3.50 7.49
N LEU A 33 7.01 3.77 6.46
CA LEU A 33 8.46 3.53 6.51
C LEU A 33 9.12 4.43 7.55
N THR A 34 8.62 5.65 7.72
CA THR A 34 9.08 6.57 8.76
C THR A 34 8.70 6.06 10.16
N ASP A 35 7.46 5.59 10.38
CA ASP A 35 7.05 4.98 11.65
C ASP A 35 7.94 3.77 12.00
N ILE A 36 8.14 2.88 11.03
CA ILE A 36 9.03 1.71 11.18
C ILE A 36 10.45 2.13 11.55
N ASP A 37 11.02 3.11 10.85
CA ASP A 37 12.36 3.62 11.11
C ASP A 37 12.47 4.18 12.54
N THR A 38 11.48 4.94 13.00
CA THR A 38 11.47 5.48 14.38
C THR A 38 11.40 4.38 15.45
N LYS A 39 10.63 3.32 15.19
CA LYS A 39 10.51 2.16 16.09
C LYS A 39 11.80 1.35 16.15
N VAL A 40 12.41 1.05 15.01
CA VAL A 40 13.70 0.35 14.93
C VAL A 40 14.79 1.14 15.65
N LYS A 41 14.87 2.46 15.42
CA LYS A 41 15.81 3.35 16.15
C LYS A 41 15.62 3.30 17.66
N SER A 42 14.37 3.18 18.13
CA SER A 42 14.06 3.07 19.56
C SER A 42 14.48 1.71 20.14
N MET A 43 14.32 0.62 19.39
CA MET A 43 14.81 -0.72 19.79
C MET A 43 16.34 -0.74 19.92
N ILE A 44 17.04 -0.14 18.95
CA ILE A 44 18.51 -0.07 18.95
C ILE A 44 19.00 0.70 20.18
N LYS A 45 18.37 1.83 20.50
CA LYS A 45 18.69 2.59 21.72
C LYS A 45 18.53 1.75 22.97
N LEU A 46 17.44 0.98 23.13
CA LEU A 46 17.24 0.10 24.30
C LEU A 46 18.33 -0.97 24.47
N ILE A 47 19.03 -1.32 23.38
CA ILE A 47 20.13 -2.29 23.36
C ILE A 47 21.49 -1.60 23.59
N GLU A 48 21.64 -0.36 23.12
CA GLU A 48 22.91 0.38 23.12
C GLU A 48 23.10 1.34 24.31
N GLU A 49 22.05 1.65 25.08
CA GLU A 49 22.11 2.65 26.16
C GLU A 49 22.97 2.18 27.36
N GLU A 50 24.01 2.97 27.69
CA GLU A 50 24.97 2.79 28.80
C GLU A 50 25.91 1.57 28.74
N ALA A 51 26.65 1.40 27.65
CA ALA A 51 27.65 0.34 27.48
C ALA A 51 29.00 0.60 28.19
N ASP A 52 29.01 1.14 29.41
CA ASP A 52 30.27 1.51 30.09
C ASP A 52 30.95 0.33 30.83
N SER A 53 30.30 -0.83 30.93
CA SER A 53 30.97 -2.10 31.30
C SER A 53 30.11 -3.34 30.97
N PHE A 54 30.76 -4.49 30.74
CA PHE A 54 30.09 -5.78 30.46
C PHE A 54 29.09 -6.17 31.56
N ALA A 55 29.45 -5.93 32.83
CA ALA A 55 28.58 -6.22 33.97
C ALA A 55 27.29 -5.36 33.97
N ARG A 56 27.38 -4.07 33.62
CA ARG A 56 26.21 -3.20 33.50
C ARG A 56 25.30 -3.64 32.35
N ARG A 57 25.89 -3.99 31.19
CA ARG A 57 25.15 -4.52 30.02
C ARG A 57 24.37 -5.79 30.36
N ALA A 58 25.00 -6.76 31.04
CA ALA A 58 24.34 -8.00 31.44
C ALA A 58 23.18 -7.76 32.44
N GLY A 59 23.36 -6.84 33.39
CA GLY A 59 22.33 -6.49 34.37
C GLY A 59 21.16 -5.70 33.78
N MET A 60 21.42 -4.76 32.85
CA MET A 60 20.37 -3.99 32.19
C MET A 60 19.60 -4.80 31.15
N TYR A 61 20.22 -5.78 30.48
CA TYR A 61 19.55 -6.62 29.48
C TYR A 61 18.24 -7.21 30.01
N TYR A 62 18.26 -7.85 31.18
CA TYR A 62 17.06 -8.45 31.76
C TYR A 62 16.02 -7.42 32.21
N LYS A 63 16.43 -6.19 32.56
CA LYS A 63 15.51 -5.08 32.91
C LYS A 63 14.87 -4.46 31.68
N LYS A 64 15.61 -4.34 30.56
CA LYS A 64 15.15 -3.75 29.29
C LYS A 64 14.42 -4.74 28.38
N ARG A 65 14.59 -6.04 28.63
CA ARG A 65 13.92 -7.13 27.89
C ARG A 65 12.40 -6.95 27.70
N PRO A 66 11.59 -6.63 28.73
CA PRO A 66 10.16 -6.43 28.54
C PRO A 66 9.80 -5.20 27.69
N GLU A 67 10.58 -4.12 27.77
CA GLU A 67 10.39 -2.91 26.94
C GLU A 67 10.69 -3.22 25.47
N LEU A 68 11.80 -3.92 25.21
CA LEU A 68 12.18 -4.36 23.88
C LEU A 68 11.13 -5.33 23.29
N MET A 69 10.64 -6.27 24.10
CA MET A 69 9.59 -7.21 23.67
C MET A 69 8.31 -6.49 23.22
N LYS A 70 7.84 -5.52 24.03
CA LYS A 70 6.66 -4.72 23.67
C LYS A 70 6.84 -3.99 22.34
N LEU A 71 8.00 -3.39 22.13
CA LEU A 71 8.27 -2.64 20.90
C LEU A 71 8.35 -3.58 19.68
N VAL A 72 8.92 -4.78 19.84
CA VAL A 72 8.94 -5.81 18.77
C VAL A 72 7.53 -6.29 18.44
N GLU A 73 6.67 -6.51 19.45
CA GLU A 73 5.27 -6.85 19.23
C GLU A 73 4.52 -5.74 18.49
N GLU A 74 4.74 -4.49 18.85
CA GLU A 74 4.12 -3.34 18.17
C GLU A 74 4.59 -3.21 16.73
N PHE A 75 5.89 -3.38 16.49
CA PHE A 75 6.46 -3.41 15.14
C PHE A 75 5.88 -4.53 14.29
N TYR A 76 5.74 -5.74 14.85
CA TYR A 76 5.11 -6.85 14.13
C TYR A 76 3.64 -6.57 13.81
N ARG A 77 2.90 -5.95 14.75
CA ARG A 77 1.50 -5.54 14.52
C ARG A 77 1.38 -4.52 13.39
N THR A 78 2.24 -3.51 13.34
CA THR A 78 2.19 -2.51 12.26
C THR A 78 2.57 -3.09 10.92
N TYR A 79 3.61 -3.93 10.86
CA TYR A 79 4.00 -4.64 9.65
C TYR A 79 2.87 -5.54 9.14
N ARG A 80 2.22 -6.28 10.03
CA ARG A 80 1.09 -7.15 9.67
C ARG A 80 -0.09 -6.35 9.10
N ALA A 81 -0.48 -5.25 9.75
CA ALA A 81 -1.55 -4.38 9.27
C ALA A 81 -1.21 -3.68 7.94
N LEU A 82 0.08 -3.46 7.66
CA LEU A 82 0.57 -2.97 6.37
C LEU A 82 0.40 -4.04 5.27
N ALA A 83 0.82 -5.28 5.55
CA ALA A 83 0.66 -6.40 4.63
C ALA A 83 -0.82 -6.67 4.30
N GLU A 84 -1.68 -6.69 5.33
CA GLU A 84 -3.13 -6.88 5.15
C GLU A 84 -3.73 -5.79 4.25
N ARG A 85 -3.37 -4.52 4.44
CA ARG A 85 -3.85 -3.42 3.58
C ARG A 85 -3.38 -3.54 2.13
N TYR A 86 -2.18 -4.06 1.90
CA TYR A 86 -1.69 -4.34 0.56
C TYR A 86 -2.52 -5.44 -0.12
N ASP A 87 -2.79 -6.54 0.60
CA ASP A 87 -3.62 -7.64 0.08
C ASP A 87 -5.03 -7.16 -0.28
N HIS A 88 -5.64 -6.34 0.57
CA HIS A 88 -6.96 -5.74 0.31
C HIS A 88 -6.93 -4.85 -0.94
N ALA A 89 -5.95 -3.96 -1.07
CA ALA A 89 -5.84 -3.09 -2.24
C ALA A 89 -5.66 -3.89 -3.54
N MET A 90 -4.89 -4.97 -3.49
CA MET A 90 -4.70 -5.88 -4.62
C MET A 90 -5.96 -6.70 -4.94
N GLU A 91 -6.75 -7.06 -3.93
CA GLU A 91 -8.02 -7.75 -4.10
C GLU A 91 -9.10 -6.84 -4.71
N GLU A 92 -9.22 -5.61 -4.24
CA GLU A 92 -10.10 -4.59 -4.82
C GLU A 92 -9.76 -4.30 -6.28
N LEU A 93 -8.46 -4.22 -6.63
CA LEU A 93 -8.02 -4.08 -8.01
C LEU A 93 -8.48 -5.26 -8.89
N ARG A 94 -8.30 -6.50 -8.41
CA ARG A 94 -8.76 -7.70 -9.12
C ARG A 94 -10.28 -7.72 -9.27
N HIS A 95 -11.00 -7.31 -8.24
CA HIS A 95 -12.45 -7.21 -8.26
C HIS A 95 -12.92 -6.19 -9.31
N ALA A 96 -12.35 -4.98 -9.30
CA ALA A 96 -12.64 -3.96 -10.30
C ALA A 96 -12.35 -4.46 -11.73
N GLN A 97 -11.21 -5.14 -11.94
CA GLN A 97 -10.87 -5.75 -13.22
C GLN A 97 -11.88 -6.83 -13.67
N LYS A 98 -12.43 -7.60 -12.74
CA LYS A 98 -13.45 -8.62 -13.02
C LYS A 98 -14.83 -8.01 -13.33
N THR A 99 -15.17 -6.89 -12.70
CA THR A 99 -16.45 -6.19 -12.87
C THR A 99 -16.46 -5.24 -14.09
N MET A 100 -15.30 -4.72 -14.50
CA MET A 100 -15.13 -3.86 -15.68
C MET A 100 -15.75 -4.41 -16.99
N PRO A 101 -15.56 -5.70 -17.36
CA PRO A 101 -16.19 -6.26 -18.56
C PRO A 101 -17.72 -6.40 -18.45
N GLU A 102 -18.27 -6.47 -17.24
CA GLU A 102 -19.72 -6.52 -17.00
C GLU A 102 -20.38 -5.13 -17.13
N ALA A 103 -19.65 -4.06 -16.73
CA ALA A 103 -20.10 -2.68 -16.86
C ALA A 103 -19.96 -2.11 -18.28
N PHE A 104 -19.11 -2.71 -19.13
CA PHE A 104 -18.91 -2.31 -20.52
C PHE A 104 -18.81 -3.56 -21.43
N PRO A 105 -19.94 -4.12 -21.89
CA PRO A 105 -19.99 -5.39 -22.64
C PRO A 105 -19.17 -5.44 -23.93
N ASN A 106 -18.79 -4.28 -24.48
CA ASN A 106 -18.10 -4.20 -25.77
C ASN A 106 -16.57 -4.42 -25.68
N SER A 107 -16.04 -4.85 -24.53
CA SER A 107 -14.63 -5.25 -24.33
C SER A 107 -14.46 -6.77 -24.14
N ALA A 108 -15.42 -7.58 -24.61
CA ALA A 108 -15.47 -9.03 -24.41
C ALA A 108 -14.47 -9.82 -25.28
N HIS A 109 -13.20 -9.58 -25.06
CA HIS A 109 -12.07 -10.50 -25.23
C HIS A 109 -10.96 -9.79 -24.43
N TYR A 110 -10.50 -10.24 -23.27
CA TYR A 110 -10.00 -11.56 -22.93
C TYR A 110 -9.97 -11.69 -21.39
N ILE A 111 -10.53 -12.77 -20.84
CA ILE A 111 -10.07 -13.34 -19.57
C ILE A 111 -10.03 -14.88 -19.73
N LEU A 112 -8.82 -15.42 -19.50
CA LEU A 112 -8.42 -16.81 -19.20
C LEU A 112 -8.10 -17.81 -20.34
N ASN A 113 -6.79 -18.06 -20.55
CA ASN A 113 -6.13 -19.30 -20.09
C ASN A 113 -4.63 -19.30 -20.46
N ASP A 114 -3.73 -19.53 -19.50
CA ASP A 114 -2.72 -20.61 -19.60
C ASP A 114 -2.16 -20.94 -18.21
N ASP A 115 -1.96 -22.24 -18.00
CA ASP A 115 -2.03 -22.97 -16.73
C ASP A 115 -0.80 -22.84 -15.81
N SER A 116 -1.03 -22.63 -14.51
CA SER A 116 -0.08 -23.05 -13.47
C SER A 116 -0.84 -23.52 -12.22
N PRO A 117 -0.97 -24.84 -11.98
CA PRO A 117 -1.74 -25.36 -10.86
C PRO A 117 -1.05 -25.15 -9.51
N CYS A 118 -1.87 -24.77 -8.52
CA CYS A 118 -1.52 -24.43 -7.15
C CYS A 118 -1.46 -25.65 -6.20
N SER A 119 -0.76 -25.47 -5.06
CA SER A 119 -0.93 -26.11 -3.74
C SER A 119 -0.44 -27.55 -3.44
N SER A 120 0.59 -27.62 -2.57
CA SER A 120 0.55 -28.10 -1.17
C SER A 120 0.52 -29.61 -0.77
N LEU A 121 1.57 -29.99 0.00
CA LEU A 121 1.72 -30.96 1.13
C LEU A 121 1.76 -32.51 0.94
N GLY A 122 2.83 -33.14 1.47
CA GLY A 122 2.80 -34.46 2.16
C GLY A 122 3.90 -35.49 1.79
N PRO A 123 4.38 -36.37 2.71
CA PRO A 123 5.80 -36.77 2.80
C PRO A 123 6.14 -38.26 2.55
N GLU A 124 7.45 -38.54 2.61
CA GLU A 124 8.11 -39.73 3.20
C GLU A 124 8.89 -40.67 2.27
N ALA A 125 10.09 -41.01 2.76
CA ALA A 125 11.15 -41.78 2.15
C ALA A 125 10.91 -43.29 2.21
N GLN A 126 11.44 -44.02 1.23
CA GLN A 126 11.97 -45.38 1.42
C GLN A 126 12.91 -45.78 0.27
N SER A 127 14.08 -46.29 0.64
CA SER A 127 15.15 -46.91 -0.16
C SER A 127 15.20 -48.39 0.28
N PRO A 128 15.52 -49.41 -0.56
CA PRO A 128 16.91 -49.71 -1.00
C PRO A 128 17.06 -50.33 -2.43
N GLY A 129 18.28 -50.23 -3.02
CA GLY A 129 18.70 -50.77 -4.35
C GLY A 129 18.99 -52.28 -4.38
N PRO A 130 19.93 -52.85 -5.20
CA PRO A 130 20.86 -52.27 -6.20
C PRO A 130 20.95 -53.05 -7.56
N GLY A 131 21.62 -52.51 -8.61
CA GLY A 131 22.05 -53.36 -9.75
C GLY A 131 22.42 -52.70 -11.09
N PHE A 132 23.65 -52.17 -11.18
CA PHE A 132 24.60 -52.17 -12.32
C PHE A 132 24.21 -51.78 -13.79
N SER A 133 24.98 -50.79 -14.27
CA SER A 133 25.63 -50.68 -15.60
C SER A 133 24.96 -49.88 -16.74
N ARG A 134 25.55 -48.71 -16.95
CA ARG A 134 25.57 -47.83 -18.14
C ARG A 134 25.98 -48.61 -19.40
N PRO A 135 25.63 -48.14 -20.61
CA PRO A 135 26.69 -47.57 -21.43
C PRO A 135 26.29 -46.27 -22.15
N VAL A 136 27.24 -45.33 -22.13
CA VAL A 136 27.29 -44.16 -23.01
C VAL A 136 28.21 -44.50 -24.16
N HIS A 137 27.75 -44.31 -25.39
CA HIS A 137 28.56 -44.03 -26.59
C HIS A 137 27.64 -43.32 -27.59
N ARG A 138 27.79 -42.00 -27.81
CA ARG A 138 28.76 -41.34 -28.70
C ARG A 138 28.37 -41.49 -30.18
N SER A 139 27.80 -40.43 -30.76
CA SER A 139 28.32 -39.78 -31.99
C SER A 139 27.39 -38.72 -32.59
N LYS A 140 27.98 -37.52 -32.70
CA LYS A 140 27.99 -36.58 -33.85
C LYS A 140 26.74 -35.76 -34.20
N ASN A 141 26.92 -34.46 -34.02
CA ASN A 141 26.19 -33.32 -34.57
C ASN A 141 26.19 -33.31 -36.12
N ASN A 142 25.11 -32.81 -36.73
CA ASN A 142 25.19 -31.87 -37.84
C ASN A 142 23.95 -30.97 -37.90
N GLU A 143 24.18 -29.70 -38.21
CA GLU A 143 23.30 -28.54 -38.25
C GLU A 143 22.33 -28.58 -39.44
N ARG A 144 21.15 -27.93 -39.32
CA ARG A 144 20.79 -26.69 -40.05
C ARG A 144 19.27 -26.39 -40.04
N SER A 145 18.97 -25.22 -39.47
CA SER A 145 17.89 -24.25 -39.74
C SER A 145 16.57 -24.68 -40.40
N SER A 146 15.47 -24.39 -39.72
CA SER A 146 14.38 -23.58 -40.28
C SER A 146 13.89 -22.58 -39.22
N GLU A 147 14.44 -21.38 -39.35
CA GLU A 147 13.88 -20.05 -39.05
C GLU A 147 12.34 -20.00 -39.23
N GLU A 148 11.58 -19.51 -38.23
CA GLU A 148 11.22 -18.10 -38.02
C GLU A 148 9.86 -17.77 -38.64
N SER A 149 8.80 -17.76 -37.80
CA SER A 149 7.58 -16.96 -38.03
C SER A 149 6.63 -17.12 -36.84
N ASP A 150 6.73 -16.28 -35.80
CA ASP A 150 5.65 -16.13 -34.80
C ASP A 150 5.74 -14.81 -33.97
N ALA A 151 6.58 -13.85 -34.37
CA ALA A 151 6.79 -12.62 -33.60
C ALA A 151 5.97 -11.41 -34.07
N GLU A 152 5.29 -11.46 -35.22
CA GLU A 152 4.72 -10.25 -35.85
C GLU A 152 3.22 -10.03 -35.59
N VAL A 153 2.51 -11.02 -35.04
CA VAL A 153 1.05 -10.91 -34.79
C VAL A 153 0.74 -10.32 -33.41
N GLN A 154 1.71 -10.19 -32.51
CA GLN A 154 1.48 -9.75 -31.11
C GLN A 154 1.65 -8.23 -30.86
N THR A 155 2.03 -7.44 -31.86
CA THR A 155 2.28 -5.98 -31.69
C THR A 155 1.00 -5.16 -31.84
N TYR A 156 0.18 -5.46 -32.85
CA TYR A 156 -1.06 -4.74 -33.14
C TYR A 156 -2.11 -4.82 -32.01
N ASP A 157 -2.21 -5.95 -31.33
CA ASP A 157 -3.15 -6.13 -30.21
C ASP A 157 -2.71 -5.37 -28.94
N LYS A 158 -1.40 -5.24 -28.70
CA LYS A 158 -0.87 -4.45 -27.57
C LYS A 158 -1.04 -2.94 -27.79
N ASP A 159 -0.87 -2.49 -29.02
CA ASP A 159 -1.06 -1.08 -29.38
C ASP A 159 -2.54 -0.68 -29.28
N ALA A 160 -3.46 -1.54 -29.70
CA ALA A 160 -4.90 -1.34 -29.51
C ALA A 160 -5.29 -1.30 -28.02
N LEU A 161 -4.69 -2.16 -27.19
CA LEU A 161 -4.86 -2.18 -25.74
C LEU A 161 -4.38 -0.89 -25.08
N PHE A 162 -3.22 -0.38 -25.50
CA PHE A 162 -2.66 0.88 -25.01
C PHE A 162 -3.56 2.07 -25.32
N VAL A 163 -4.12 2.14 -26.53
CA VAL A 163 -5.06 3.20 -26.93
C VAL A 163 -6.35 3.15 -26.10
N GLN A 164 -6.89 1.96 -25.83
CA GLN A 164 -8.06 1.80 -24.96
C GLN A 164 -7.77 2.22 -23.51
N TYR A 165 -6.63 1.81 -22.96
CA TYR A 165 -6.20 2.21 -21.63
C TYR A 165 -6.04 3.73 -21.53
N GLN A 166 -5.40 4.36 -22.51
CA GLN A 166 -5.24 5.80 -22.56
C GLN A 166 -6.58 6.55 -22.64
N LYS A 167 -7.52 6.04 -23.46
CA LYS A 167 -8.89 6.58 -23.52
C LYS A 167 -9.65 6.42 -22.19
N SER A 168 -9.41 5.32 -21.47
CA SER A 168 -10.00 5.11 -20.14
C SER A 168 -9.45 6.10 -19.11
N LEU A 169 -8.15 6.43 -19.18
CA LEU A 169 -7.51 7.45 -18.35
C LEU A 169 -8.08 8.85 -18.61
N GLU A 170 -8.29 9.22 -19.88
CA GLU A 170 -8.93 10.50 -20.24
C GLU A 170 -10.36 10.58 -19.69
N LYS A 171 -11.12 9.49 -19.80
CA LYS A 171 -12.49 9.44 -19.26
C LYS A 171 -12.49 9.56 -17.73
N LEU A 172 -11.56 8.89 -17.05
CA LEU A 172 -11.36 9.01 -15.60
C LEU A 172 -11.04 10.45 -15.19
N SER A 173 -10.08 11.08 -15.87
CA SER A 173 -9.70 12.47 -15.62
C SER A 173 -10.88 13.43 -15.80
N LYS A 174 -11.71 13.23 -16.83
CA LYS A 174 -12.91 14.02 -17.05
C LYS A 174 -13.92 13.85 -15.90
N MET A 175 -14.17 12.61 -15.48
CA MET A 175 -15.10 12.34 -14.37
C MET A 175 -14.61 12.94 -13.04
N GLU A 176 -13.31 12.88 -12.77
CA GLU A 176 -12.71 13.51 -11.59
C GLU A 176 -12.89 15.04 -11.61
N SER A 177 -12.68 15.67 -12.76
CA SER A 177 -12.95 17.11 -12.93
C SER A 177 -14.42 17.46 -12.72
N ASP A 178 -15.34 16.67 -13.27
CA ASP A 178 -16.79 16.89 -13.12
C ASP A 178 -17.23 16.72 -11.66
N LEU A 179 -16.63 15.76 -10.93
CA LEU A 179 -16.88 15.51 -9.51
C LEU A 179 -16.38 16.64 -8.61
N ASN A 180 -15.14 17.12 -8.84
CA ASN A 180 -14.60 18.27 -8.10
C ASN A 180 -15.48 19.51 -8.28
N LYS A 181 -15.94 19.77 -9.52
CA LYS A 181 -16.85 20.89 -9.78
C LYS A 181 -18.18 20.74 -9.03
N ALA A 182 -18.76 19.54 -9.05
CA ALA A 182 -20.00 19.28 -8.31
C ALA A 182 -19.83 19.41 -6.78
N GLN A 183 -18.64 19.08 -6.27
CA GLN A 183 -18.29 19.27 -4.86
C GLN A 183 -18.18 20.76 -4.50
N ASP A 184 -17.48 21.56 -5.31
CA ASP A 184 -17.38 23.02 -5.11
C ASP A 184 -18.78 23.68 -5.16
N ASP A 185 -19.63 23.26 -6.10
CA ASP A 185 -21.02 23.75 -6.20
C ASP A 185 -21.84 23.37 -4.95
N ALA A 186 -21.65 22.16 -4.41
CA ALA A 186 -22.33 21.71 -3.19
C ALA A 186 -21.86 22.50 -1.95
N GLU A 187 -20.56 22.75 -1.81
CA GLU A 187 -19.99 23.56 -0.74
C GLU A 187 -20.52 25.00 -0.80
N GLY A 188 -20.57 25.62 -1.99
CA GLY A 188 -21.14 26.95 -2.17
C GLY A 188 -22.65 27.03 -1.89
N LEU A 189 -23.39 25.94 -2.10
CA LEU A 189 -24.80 25.85 -1.72
C LEU A 189 -24.98 25.75 -0.20
N ASP A 190 -24.10 25.03 0.50
CA ASP A 190 -24.11 24.89 1.96
C ASP A 190 -23.83 26.23 2.65
N GLU A 191 -22.85 27.00 2.16
CA GLU A 191 -22.59 28.35 2.66
C GLU A 191 -23.79 29.28 2.46
N ARG A 192 -24.44 29.20 1.29
CA ARG A 192 -25.63 30.01 1.00
C ARG A 192 -26.81 29.61 1.87
N ALA A 193 -27.00 28.33 2.11
CA ALA A 193 -28.04 27.81 2.99
C ALA A 193 -27.81 28.28 4.43
N SER A 194 -26.58 28.15 4.94
CA SER A 194 -26.18 28.64 6.27
C SER A 194 -26.43 30.14 6.42
N LYS A 195 -26.07 30.94 5.41
CA LYS A 195 -26.34 32.38 5.42
C LYS A 195 -27.84 32.70 5.46
N ALA A 196 -28.63 32.01 4.63
CA ALA A 196 -30.07 32.21 4.60
C ALA A 196 -30.74 31.79 5.93
N GLU A 197 -30.24 30.74 6.58
CA GLU A 197 -30.74 30.29 7.89
C GLU A 197 -30.51 31.35 8.98
N ILE A 198 -29.34 31.97 9.01
CA ILE A 198 -29.03 33.08 9.93
C ILE A 198 -29.96 34.28 9.65
N GLU A 199 -30.15 34.67 8.39
CA GLU A 199 -31.05 35.77 8.03
C GLU A 199 -32.49 35.50 8.47
N VAL A 200 -32.98 34.27 8.29
CA VAL A 200 -34.31 33.85 8.74
C VAL A 200 -34.45 33.93 10.26
N GLU A 201 -33.43 33.49 11.02
CA GLU A 201 -33.42 33.57 12.48
C GLU A 201 -33.52 35.03 12.97
N ILE A 202 -32.76 35.94 12.33
CA ILE A 202 -32.78 37.38 12.63
C ILE A 202 -34.17 37.97 12.36
N LEU A 203 -34.75 37.69 11.19
CA LEU A 203 -36.08 38.19 10.82
C LEU A 203 -37.15 37.67 11.77
N LYS A 204 -37.07 36.40 12.16
CA LYS A 204 -37.98 35.78 13.13
C LYS A 204 -37.92 36.47 14.50
N GLU A 205 -36.73 36.83 14.97
CA GLU A 205 -36.57 37.55 16.23
C GLU A 205 -37.11 38.98 16.15
N SER A 206 -36.83 39.70 15.06
CA SER A 206 -37.39 41.04 14.81
C SER A 206 -38.92 41.03 14.81
N LEU A 207 -39.53 40.03 14.17
CA LEU A 207 -40.99 39.87 14.15
C LEU A 207 -41.57 39.64 15.56
N LYS A 208 -40.92 38.81 16.39
CA LYS A 208 -41.33 38.63 17.80
C LYS A 208 -41.28 39.95 18.57
N GLN A 209 -40.21 40.73 18.41
CA GLN A 209 -40.07 42.03 19.07
C GLN A 209 -41.16 43.02 18.64
N HIS A 210 -41.42 43.13 17.34
CA HIS A 210 -42.52 43.95 16.82
C HIS A 210 -43.89 43.51 17.34
N SER A 211 -44.15 42.20 17.36
CA SER A 211 -45.40 41.64 17.92
C SER A 211 -45.58 41.99 19.40
N MET A 212 -44.51 41.94 20.19
CA MET A 212 -44.53 42.30 21.61
C MET A 212 -44.84 43.80 21.81
N LEU A 213 -44.22 44.67 21.01
CA LEU A 213 -44.48 46.12 21.03
C LEU A 213 -45.93 46.45 20.69
N LEU A 214 -46.51 45.83 19.65
CA LEU A 214 -47.92 46.03 19.29
C LEU A 214 -48.88 45.59 20.40
N THR A 215 -48.55 44.48 21.09
CA THR A 215 -49.36 43.99 22.23
C THR A 215 -49.32 44.99 23.40
N LEU A 216 -48.16 45.56 23.69
CA LEU A 216 -47.99 46.58 24.73
C LEU A 216 -48.74 47.88 24.42
N ILE A 217 -48.72 48.32 23.15
CA ILE A 217 -49.41 49.55 22.71
C ILE A 217 -50.93 49.38 22.72
N GLY A 218 -51.46 48.21 22.33
CA GLY A 218 -52.91 47.93 22.35
C GLY A 218 -53.51 47.67 23.74
N SER A 219 -52.68 47.64 24.79
CA SER A 219 -53.10 47.42 26.19
C SER A 219 -53.31 48.72 26.99
N PHE A 220 -53.19 49.88 26.34
CA PHE A 220 -53.53 51.22 26.87
C PHE A 220 -54.79 51.76 26.20
#